data_AF-A0A5S3PTB7-F1
#
_entry.id   AF-A0A5S3PTB7-F1
#
_cell.length_a   1.000
_cell.length_b   1.000
_cell.length_c   1.000
_cell.angle_alpha   90.00
_cell.angle_beta   90.00
_cell.angle_gamma   90.00
#
_symmetry.space_group_name_H-M   'P 1'
#
loop_
_entity.id
_entity.type
_entity.pdbx_description
1 polymer ?
#
loop_
_entity_poly.entity_id
_entity_poly.type
_entity_poly.pdbx_seq_one_letter_code
_entity_poly.pdbx_strand_id
1 'polypeptide(L)'
;MTQLKKKKLKTKIPKGFWIAMAIVSLSSLPYLHEAITTFNSGLQEWVPIFGIEILLTDGQGKVLGFSTYRMFLYTIFIFLFTEFGWLAWLFVSKRTSYYFALFIPVIMGAYQIFIILFNLRKSGANTPEVKLILLLGISLISVLAYLKKNRLDLPTSMIWFAIILISTLPYLHDIITLRDASLRPWVPIIGIESLLTNSDGVGGFWSYRSFIYFLMLHLYAHLGWLGAFIYYGARKRKPRPFLLVPVIISLYSVMIILLNWQETGFNKPNIKFYITLVLSVLLAFNFFFNDKVKIQNKVTRKI
;
A
#
# COMPACT_ATOMS: atom_id res chain seq x y z
N MET A 1 21.41 -17.67 56.88
CA MET A 1 21.67 -18.10 55.49
C MET A 1 20.39 -17.88 54.67
N THR A 2 20.24 -16.71 54.05
CA THR A 2 19.03 -16.34 53.30
C THR A 2 19.36 -16.42 51.81
N GLN A 3 18.91 -17.48 51.14
CA GLN A 3 19.10 -17.64 49.69
C GLN A 3 18.29 -16.59 48.93
N LEU A 4 18.99 -15.62 48.33
CA LEU A 4 18.45 -14.73 47.31
C LEU A 4 18.08 -15.56 46.07
N LYS A 5 16.79 -15.89 45.91
CA LYS A 5 16.23 -16.44 44.66
C LYS A 5 16.51 -15.44 43.52
N LYS A 6 17.50 -15.74 42.69
CA LYS A 6 17.70 -15.10 41.37
C LYS A 6 16.44 -15.33 40.53
N LYS A 7 15.54 -14.35 40.53
CA LYS A 7 14.38 -14.30 39.64
C LYS A 7 14.90 -14.13 38.21
N LYS A 8 15.03 -15.23 37.46
CA LYS A 8 15.32 -15.19 36.01
C LYS A 8 14.27 -14.30 35.35
N LEU A 9 14.63 -13.06 34.99
CA LEU A 9 13.82 -12.19 34.16
C LEU A 9 13.74 -12.86 32.77
N LYS A 10 12.68 -13.62 32.50
CA LYS A 10 12.32 -13.96 31.12
C LYS A 10 11.96 -12.64 30.43
N THR A 11 12.89 -12.08 29.68
CA THR A 11 12.68 -10.89 28.83
C THR A 11 11.70 -11.25 27.72
N LYS A 12 10.39 -11.15 28.03
CA LYS A 12 9.34 -11.36 27.05
C LYS A 12 9.39 -10.18 26.07
N ILE A 13 9.72 -10.47 24.81
CA ILE A 13 9.72 -9.46 23.75
C ILE A 13 8.33 -8.80 23.70
N PRO A 14 8.24 -7.45 23.77
CA PRO A 14 6.95 -6.78 23.85
C PRO A 14 6.17 -6.93 22.54
N LYS A 15 4.84 -7.09 22.62
CA LYS A 15 3.95 -7.18 21.44
C LYS A 15 4.15 -6.04 20.44
N GLY A 16 4.50 -4.84 20.92
CA GLY A 16 4.79 -3.68 20.07
C GLY A 16 6.01 -3.85 19.16
N PHE A 17 7.01 -4.64 19.58
CA PHE A 17 8.18 -4.95 18.76
C PHE A 17 7.79 -5.80 17.54
N TRP A 18 6.98 -6.85 17.74
CA TRP A 18 6.51 -7.69 16.64
C TRP A 18 5.64 -6.91 15.65
N ILE A 19 4.79 -6.00 16.13
CA ILE A 19 4.00 -5.12 15.27
C ILE A 19 4.93 -4.18 14.47
N ALA A 20 5.94 -3.59 15.10
CA ALA A 20 6.91 -2.74 14.42
C ALA A 20 7.68 -3.51 13.34
N MET A 21 8.19 -4.70 13.67
CA MET A 21 8.86 -5.58 12.72
C MET A 21 7.95 -5.95 11.55
N ALA A 22 6.69 -6.29 11.81
CA ALA A 22 5.73 -6.60 10.76
C ALA A 22 5.51 -5.39 9.84
N ILE A 23 5.37 -4.17 10.36
CA ILE A 23 5.22 -2.96 9.56
C ILE A 23 6.45 -2.72 8.67
N VAL A 24 7.65 -2.89 9.23
CA VAL A 24 8.91 -2.74 8.49
C VAL A 24 9.02 -3.79 7.39
N SER A 25 8.74 -5.05 7.68
CA SER A 25 8.73 -6.13 6.69
C SER A 25 7.69 -5.91 5.60
N LEU A 26 6.49 -5.43 5.94
CA LEU A 26 5.47 -5.08 4.94
C LEU A 26 5.94 -3.94 4.02
N SER A 27 6.75 -3.03 4.53
CA SER A 27 7.30 -1.90 3.76
C SER A 27 8.25 -2.33 2.64
N SER A 28 8.76 -3.56 2.67
CA SER A 28 9.60 -4.08 1.59
C SER A 28 8.81 -4.66 0.42
N LEU A 29 7.52 -4.98 0.59
CA LEU A 29 6.70 -5.61 -0.46
C LEU A 29 6.79 -4.92 -1.82
N PRO A 30 6.69 -3.58 -1.95
CA PRO A 30 6.71 -2.91 -3.26
C PRO A 30 7.95 -3.20 -4.11
N TYR A 31 9.10 -3.47 -3.49
CA TYR A 31 10.37 -3.72 -4.18
C TYR A 31 10.94 -5.12 -3.94
N LEU A 32 10.27 -5.95 -3.12
CA LEU A 32 10.71 -7.30 -2.79
C LEU A 32 10.86 -8.17 -4.03
N HIS A 33 9.98 -7.99 -5.01
CA HIS A 33 10.02 -8.73 -6.27
C HIS A 33 11.39 -8.59 -6.98
N GLU A 34 12.02 -7.41 -6.95
CA GLU A 34 13.34 -7.18 -7.56
C GLU A 34 14.47 -7.80 -6.75
N ALA A 35 14.29 -7.96 -5.44
CA ALA A 35 15.28 -8.61 -4.59
C ALA A 35 15.31 -10.13 -4.83
N ILE A 36 14.17 -10.74 -5.16
CA ILE A 36 14.05 -12.21 -5.27
C ILE A 36 14.03 -12.73 -6.71
N THR A 37 13.94 -11.85 -7.71
CA THR A 37 13.95 -12.23 -9.14
C THR A 37 15.12 -11.61 -9.89
N THR A 38 15.47 -12.21 -11.03
CA THR A 38 16.48 -11.68 -11.96
C THR A 38 15.83 -10.76 -13.01
N PHE A 39 16.66 -10.00 -13.74
CA PHE A 39 16.16 -9.13 -14.82
C PHE A 39 15.59 -9.94 -16.00
N ASN A 40 16.23 -11.07 -16.31
CA ASN A 40 15.96 -11.88 -17.50
C ASN A 40 14.92 -13.00 -17.30
N SER A 41 14.16 -12.97 -16.20
CA SER A 41 13.20 -13.99 -15.71
C SER A 41 13.81 -15.09 -14.83
N GLY A 42 13.01 -15.53 -13.85
CA GLY A 42 13.40 -16.51 -12.84
C GLY A 42 13.75 -15.91 -11.47
N LEU A 43 13.96 -16.80 -10.52
CA LEU A 43 14.40 -16.50 -9.15
C LEU A 43 15.91 -16.24 -9.09
N GLN A 44 16.34 -15.44 -8.11
CA GLN A 44 17.76 -15.32 -7.77
C GLN A 44 18.31 -16.66 -7.26
N GLU A 45 19.60 -16.94 -7.47
CA GLU A 45 20.23 -18.21 -7.12
C GLU A 45 20.11 -18.59 -5.63
N TRP A 46 20.08 -17.59 -4.75
CA TRP A 46 19.94 -17.79 -3.31
C TRP A 46 18.50 -18.06 -2.87
N VAL A 47 17.50 -17.81 -3.73
CA VAL A 47 16.09 -18.01 -3.41
C VAL A 47 15.72 -19.47 -3.65
N PRO A 48 15.26 -20.20 -2.62
CA PRO A 48 14.87 -21.59 -2.78
C PRO A 48 13.69 -21.73 -3.76
N ILE A 49 13.82 -22.67 -4.70
CA ILE A 49 12.80 -22.96 -5.70
C ILE A 49 11.75 -23.89 -5.08
N PHE A 50 10.63 -23.31 -4.66
CA PHE A 50 9.49 -24.07 -4.11
C PHE A 50 8.51 -24.59 -5.18
N GLY A 51 8.82 -24.43 -6.47
CA GLY A 51 7.92 -24.82 -7.56
C GLY A 51 6.67 -23.95 -7.73
N ILE A 52 6.55 -22.83 -6.99
CA ILE A 52 5.39 -21.92 -7.07
C ILE A 52 5.28 -21.31 -8.48
N GLU A 53 6.39 -20.90 -9.09
CA GLU A 53 6.40 -20.38 -10.46
C GLU A 53 5.86 -21.43 -11.44
N ILE A 54 6.34 -22.68 -11.35
CA ILE A 54 5.90 -23.79 -12.21
C ILE A 54 4.40 -24.06 -12.02
N LEU A 55 3.93 -24.13 -10.77
CA LEU A 55 2.52 -24.37 -10.44
C LEU A 55 1.58 -23.29 -11.03
N LEU A 56 2.05 -22.05 -11.11
CA LEU A 56 1.27 -20.90 -11.57
C LEU A 56 1.44 -20.60 -13.06
N THR A 57 2.34 -21.30 -13.75
CA THR A 57 2.64 -21.10 -15.17
C THR A 57 1.68 -21.91 -16.05
N ASP A 58 1.07 -21.25 -17.03
CA ASP A 58 0.20 -21.90 -18.01
C ASP A 58 1.00 -22.54 -19.17
N GLY A 59 0.29 -23.30 -20.04
CA GLY A 59 0.91 -23.95 -21.20
C GLY A 59 1.49 -22.99 -22.25
N GLN A 60 1.28 -21.67 -22.11
CA GLN A 60 1.91 -20.63 -22.94
C GLN A 60 3.12 -19.98 -22.27
N GLY A 61 3.56 -20.49 -21.11
CA GLY A 61 4.68 -19.94 -20.34
C GLY A 61 4.33 -18.67 -19.57
N LYS A 62 3.05 -18.32 -19.38
CA LYS A 62 2.62 -17.13 -18.62
C LYS A 62 2.24 -17.51 -17.20
N VAL A 63 2.68 -16.71 -16.22
CA VAL A 63 2.36 -16.94 -14.80
C VAL A 63 1.04 -16.25 -14.47
N LEU A 64 -0.06 -16.99 -14.25
CA LEU A 64 -1.41 -16.41 -14.05
C LEU A 64 -1.72 -15.28 -15.07
N GLY A 65 -1.37 -15.55 -16.34
CA GLY A 65 -1.52 -14.63 -17.46
C GLY A 65 -0.55 -13.44 -17.51
N PHE A 66 0.42 -13.33 -16.59
CA PHE A 66 1.51 -12.34 -16.64
C PHE A 66 2.63 -12.84 -17.55
N SER A 67 3.33 -11.90 -18.19
CA SER A 67 4.45 -12.22 -19.09
C SER A 67 5.61 -12.91 -18.37
N THR A 68 5.87 -12.54 -17.12
CA THR A 68 6.94 -13.12 -16.30
C THR A 68 6.51 -13.24 -14.84
N TYR A 69 7.17 -14.13 -14.10
CA TYR A 69 6.98 -14.27 -12.65
C TYR A 69 7.28 -12.97 -11.89
N ARG A 70 8.32 -12.23 -12.32
CA ARG A 70 8.67 -10.92 -11.77
C ARG A 70 7.51 -9.92 -11.87
N MET A 71 6.82 -9.85 -13.02
CA MET A 71 5.68 -8.94 -13.21
C MET A 71 4.47 -9.34 -12.37
N PHE A 72 4.23 -10.65 -12.23
CA PHE A 72 3.23 -11.18 -11.31
C PHE A 72 3.54 -10.76 -9.87
N LEU A 73 4.76 -11.01 -9.39
CA LEU A 73 5.21 -10.67 -8.04
C LEU A 73 5.15 -9.17 -7.76
N TYR A 74 5.61 -8.33 -8.69
CA TYR A 74 5.48 -6.88 -8.58
C TYR A 74 4.03 -6.48 -8.32
N THR A 75 3.12 -6.98 -9.15
CA THR A 75 1.71 -6.59 -9.13
C THR A 75 1.03 -7.09 -7.85
N ILE A 76 1.21 -8.35 -7.48
CA ILE A 76 0.58 -8.88 -6.26
C ILE A 76 1.14 -8.21 -5.00
N PHE A 77 2.45 -7.93 -4.94
CA PHE A 77 3.05 -7.32 -3.75
C PHE A 77 2.64 -5.84 -3.57
N ILE A 78 2.54 -5.04 -4.64
CA ILE A 78 2.07 -3.66 -4.50
C ILE A 78 0.61 -3.61 -4.06
N PHE A 79 -0.24 -4.52 -4.57
CA PHE A 79 -1.63 -4.61 -4.12
C PHE A 79 -1.75 -5.08 -2.67
N LEU A 80 -0.98 -6.08 -2.25
CA LEU A 80 -0.92 -6.50 -0.85
C LEU A 80 -0.44 -5.37 0.07
N PHE A 81 0.64 -4.69 -0.30
CA PHE A 81 1.16 -3.54 0.44
C PHE A 81 0.11 -2.45 0.63
N THR A 82 -0.64 -2.16 -0.44
CA THR A 82 -1.70 -1.16 -0.44
C THR A 82 -2.87 -1.59 0.46
N GLU A 83 -3.31 -2.84 0.32
CA GLU A 83 -4.40 -3.43 1.11
C GLU A 83 -4.09 -3.37 2.60
N PHE A 84 -2.85 -3.68 3.01
CA PHE A 84 -2.44 -3.57 4.40
C PHE A 84 -2.48 -2.13 4.93
N GLY A 85 -2.16 -1.13 4.10
CA GLY A 85 -2.29 0.29 4.46
C GLY A 85 -3.74 0.67 4.76
N TRP A 86 -4.66 0.30 3.88
CA TRP A 86 -6.10 0.57 4.06
C TRP A 86 -6.71 -0.21 5.23
N LEU A 87 -6.35 -1.48 5.41
CA LEU A 87 -6.74 -2.26 6.58
C LEU A 87 -6.22 -1.63 7.88
N ALA A 88 -4.96 -1.20 7.90
CA ALA A 88 -4.39 -0.50 9.05
C ALA A 88 -5.19 0.76 9.38
N TRP A 89 -5.56 1.56 8.37
CA TRP A 89 -6.39 2.75 8.56
C TRP A 89 -7.79 2.38 9.12
N LEU A 90 -8.46 1.39 8.52
CA LEU A 90 -9.76 0.89 9.00
C LEU A 90 -9.68 0.49 10.48
N PHE A 91 -8.70 -0.32 10.87
CA PHE A 91 -8.56 -0.80 12.24
C PHE A 91 -8.33 0.30 13.27
N VAL A 92 -7.64 1.39 12.90
CA VAL A 92 -7.36 2.49 13.83
C VAL A 92 -8.54 3.45 13.92
N SER A 93 -9.33 3.57 12.87
CA SER A 93 -10.47 4.48 12.72
C SER A 93 -11.81 3.96 13.25
N LYS A 94 -11.86 2.84 13.98
CA LYS A 94 -13.11 2.22 14.53
C LYS A 94 -14.12 3.12 15.25
N ARG A 95 -13.77 4.36 15.63
CA ARG A 95 -14.67 5.30 16.32
C ARG A 95 -14.83 6.63 15.58
N THR A 96 -14.41 6.73 14.33
CA THR A 96 -14.61 7.92 13.51
C THR A 96 -15.91 7.80 12.72
N SER A 97 -16.51 8.93 12.35
CA SER A 97 -17.76 8.97 11.59
C SER A 97 -17.63 8.38 10.17
N TYR A 98 -16.42 8.36 9.62
CA TYR A 98 -16.12 7.80 8.31
C TYR A 98 -15.60 6.35 8.34
N TYR A 99 -15.62 5.69 9.50
CA TYR A 99 -15.15 4.30 9.64
C TYR A 99 -15.78 3.35 8.60
N PHE A 100 -17.08 3.48 8.36
CA PHE A 100 -17.77 2.63 7.38
C PHE A 100 -17.35 2.93 5.94
N ALA A 101 -16.98 4.17 5.61
CA ALA A 101 -16.47 4.52 4.28
C ALA A 101 -15.16 3.78 3.95
N LEU A 102 -14.32 3.51 4.95
CA LEU A 102 -13.04 2.81 4.75
C LEU A 102 -13.21 1.33 4.34
N PHE A 103 -14.41 0.75 4.44
CA PHE A 103 -14.65 -0.56 3.83
C PHE A 103 -14.63 -0.53 2.30
N ILE A 104 -14.94 0.62 1.69
CA ILE A 104 -14.95 0.78 0.23
C ILE A 104 -13.55 0.51 -0.36
N PRO A 105 -12.48 1.22 0.04
CA PRO A 105 -11.15 0.97 -0.49
C PRO A 105 -10.61 -0.43 -0.14
N VAL A 106 -10.95 -0.96 1.05
CA VAL A 106 -10.53 -2.31 1.49
C VAL A 106 -11.18 -3.40 0.64
N ILE A 107 -12.49 -3.35 0.42
CA ILE A 107 -13.18 -4.36 -0.39
C ILE A 107 -12.74 -4.26 -1.86
N MET A 108 -12.53 -3.05 -2.38
CA MET A 108 -12.03 -2.85 -3.74
C MET A 108 -10.59 -3.36 -3.92
N GLY A 109 -9.72 -3.15 -2.93
CA GLY A 109 -8.36 -3.70 -2.93
C GLY A 109 -8.34 -5.23 -2.86
N ALA A 110 -9.13 -5.81 -1.96
CA ALA A 110 -9.33 -7.26 -1.87
C ALA A 110 -9.89 -7.86 -3.17
N TYR A 111 -10.84 -7.19 -3.81
CA TYR A 111 -11.38 -7.57 -5.12
C TYR A 111 -10.30 -7.62 -6.20
N GLN A 112 -9.41 -6.63 -6.23
CA GLN A 112 -8.31 -6.61 -7.20
C GLN A 112 -7.29 -7.72 -6.96
N ILE A 113 -6.99 -8.04 -5.70
CA ILE A 113 -6.16 -9.20 -5.33
C ILE A 113 -6.83 -10.50 -5.81
N PHE A 114 -8.15 -10.64 -5.60
CA PHE A 114 -8.92 -11.78 -6.09
C PHE A 114 -8.82 -11.91 -7.62
N ILE A 115 -9.01 -10.82 -8.37
CA ILE A 115 -8.86 -10.83 -9.83
C ILE A 115 -7.48 -11.35 -10.25
N ILE A 116 -6.41 -10.97 -9.54
CA ILE A 116 -5.04 -11.39 -9.84
C ILE A 116 -4.85 -12.88 -9.57
N LEU A 117 -5.23 -13.35 -8.38
CA LEU A 117 -4.99 -14.73 -7.95
C LEU A 117 -5.81 -15.75 -8.76
N PHE A 118 -6.99 -15.37 -9.24
CA PHE A 118 -7.85 -16.23 -10.07
C PHE A 118 -7.65 -16.02 -11.58
N ASN A 119 -6.61 -15.29 -12.00
CA ASN A 119 -6.32 -15.00 -13.42
C ASN A 119 -7.52 -14.38 -14.18
N LEU A 120 -8.30 -13.53 -13.51
CA LEU A 120 -9.50 -12.89 -14.09
C LEU A 120 -9.20 -11.51 -14.70
N ARG A 121 -7.93 -11.12 -14.84
CA ARG A 121 -7.54 -9.77 -15.30
C ARG A 121 -8.01 -9.44 -16.71
N LYS A 122 -8.17 -10.44 -17.57
CA LYS A 122 -8.67 -10.28 -18.94
C LYS A 122 -10.17 -10.58 -19.09
N SER A 123 -10.82 -11.05 -18.02
CA SER A 123 -12.24 -11.42 -18.07
C SER A 123 -13.14 -10.19 -17.93
N GLY A 124 -14.45 -10.38 -18.18
CA GLY A 124 -15.47 -9.36 -17.97
C GLY A 124 -15.57 -8.88 -16.52
N ALA A 125 -15.05 -9.63 -15.55
CA ALA A 125 -15.01 -9.18 -14.15
C ALA A 125 -14.12 -7.94 -13.97
N ASN A 126 -13.04 -7.79 -14.75
CA ASN A 126 -12.10 -6.69 -14.59
C ASN A 126 -12.43 -5.45 -15.47
N THR A 127 -13.69 -5.27 -15.88
CA THR A 127 -14.08 -4.09 -16.68
C THR A 127 -14.33 -2.88 -15.77
N PRO A 128 -14.16 -1.64 -16.28
CA PRO A 128 -14.43 -0.44 -15.49
C PRO A 128 -15.88 -0.37 -15.00
N GLU A 129 -16.85 -0.86 -15.78
CA GLU A 129 -18.27 -0.88 -15.42
C GLU A 129 -18.51 -1.75 -14.17
N VAL A 130 -17.93 -2.96 -14.14
CA VAL A 130 -18.06 -3.86 -12.98
C VAL A 130 -17.42 -3.24 -11.74
N LYS A 131 -16.24 -2.62 -11.87
CA LYS A 131 -15.56 -1.94 -10.76
C LYS A 131 -16.38 -0.75 -10.22
N LEU A 132 -17.00 0.03 -11.10
CA LEU A 132 -17.85 1.15 -10.70
C LEU A 132 -19.13 0.67 -10.03
N ILE A 133 -19.79 -0.37 -10.54
CA ILE A 133 -20.98 -0.97 -9.91
C ILE A 133 -20.63 -1.49 -8.52
N LEU A 134 -19.51 -2.20 -8.36
CA LEU A 134 -19.04 -2.67 -7.06
C LEU A 134 -18.78 -1.50 -6.11
N LEU A 135 -18.03 -0.49 -6.54
CA LEU A 135 -17.75 0.69 -5.72
C LEU A 135 -19.04 1.38 -5.27
N LEU A 136 -20.00 1.62 -6.17
CA LEU A 136 -21.26 2.27 -5.84
C LEU A 136 -22.12 1.40 -4.92
N GLY A 137 -22.19 0.09 -5.17
CA GLY A 137 -22.92 -0.87 -4.34
C GLY A 137 -22.36 -0.93 -2.92
N ILE A 138 -21.04 -1.04 -2.76
CA ILE A 138 -20.37 -1.05 -1.44
C ILE A 138 -20.56 0.30 -0.74
N SER A 139 -20.48 1.41 -1.48
CA SER A 139 -20.72 2.75 -0.95
C SER A 139 -22.14 2.89 -0.39
N LEU A 140 -23.15 2.45 -1.16
CA LEU A 140 -24.55 2.46 -0.73
C LEU A 140 -24.77 1.61 0.53
N ILE A 141 -24.27 0.37 0.53
CA ILE A 141 -24.36 -0.52 1.71
C ILE A 141 -23.70 0.12 2.93
N SER A 142 -22.52 0.73 2.75
CA SER A 142 -21.79 1.39 3.83
C SER A 142 -22.56 2.58 4.38
N VAL A 143 -23.14 3.43 3.52
CA VAL A 143 -23.97 4.58 3.91
C VAL A 143 -25.20 4.12 4.67
N LEU A 144 -25.93 3.10 4.17
CA LEU A 144 -27.11 2.56 4.85
C LEU A 144 -26.75 1.98 6.23
N ALA A 145 -25.62 1.28 6.34
CA ALA A 145 -25.13 0.75 7.62
C ALA A 145 -24.78 1.86 8.61
N TYR A 146 -24.21 2.98 8.14
CA TYR A 146 -23.91 4.15 8.96
C TYR A 146 -25.20 4.85 9.44
N LEU A 147 -26.16 5.07 8.53
CA LEU A 147 -27.42 5.75 8.81
C LEU A 147 -28.31 5.01 9.82
N LYS A 148 -28.14 3.69 9.97
CA LYS A 148 -28.84 2.90 11.00
C LYS A 148 -28.53 3.38 12.43
N LYS A 149 -27.39 4.03 12.65
CA LYS A 149 -26.91 4.42 13.99
C LYS A 149 -26.64 5.91 14.14
N ASN A 150 -26.41 6.62 13.04
CA ASN A 150 -25.95 8.00 13.03
C ASN A 150 -26.70 8.82 11.99
N ARG A 151 -26.69 10.14 12.12
CA ARG A 151 -27.10 11.06 11.05
C ARG A 151 -25.87 11.49 10.23
N LEU A 152 -26.07 11.78 8.95
CA LEU A 152 -25.03 12.36 8.10
C LEU A 152 -25.03 13.87 8.27
N ASP A 153 -23.91 14.41 8.75
CA ASP A 153 -23.58 15.82 8.71
C ASP A 153 -22.68 16.14 7.49
N LEU A 154 -22.67 17.39 7.05
CA LEU A 154 -21.91 17.82 5.87
C LEU A 154 -20.41 17.46 5.95
N PRO A 155 -19.68 17.71 7.07
CA PRO A 155 -18.27 17.33 7.18
C PRO A 155 -18.03 15.83 6.98
N THR A 156 -18.85 14.97 7.58
CA THR A 156 -18.74 13.52 7.39
C THR A 156 -19.02 13.15 5.94
N SER A 157 -20.09 13.68 5.35
CA SER A 157 -20.42 13.41 3.94
C SER A 157 -19.29 13.80 2.99
N MET A 158 -18.59 14.91 3.23
CA MET A 158 -17.43 15.32 2.43
C MET A 158 -16.25 14.34 2.56
N ILE A 159 -15.97 13.84 3.77
CA ILE A 159 -14.94 12.82 3.98
C ILE A 159 -15.30 11.51 3.28
N TRP A 160 -16.57 11.09 3.35
CA TRP A 160 -17.06 9.91 2.65
C TRP A 160 -16.89 10.05 1.14
N PHE A 161 -17.30 11.19 0.58
CA PHE A 161 -17.14 11.48 -0.84
C PHE A 161 -15.66 11.44 -1.26
N ALA A 162 -14.76 12.03 -0.47
CA ALA A 162 -13.32 11.97 -0.72
C ALA A 162 -12.79 10.52 -0.70
N ILE A 163 -13.21 9.68 0.25
CA ILE A 163 -12.81 8.26 0.32
C ILE A 163 -13.33 7.49 -0.89
N ILE A 164 -14.56 7.74 -1.32
CA ILE A 164 -15.15 7.14 -2.52
C ILE A 164 -14.33 7.51 -3.75
N LEU A 165 -14.02 8.80 -3.94
CA LEU A 165 -13.19 9.26 -5.05
C LEU A 165 -11.79 8.64 -5.02
N ILE A 166 -11.13 8.63 -3.87
CA ILE A 166 -9.80 8.02 -3.70
C ILE A 166 -9.83 6.51 -4.02
N SER A 167 -10.94 5.83 -3.73
CA SER A 167 -11.10 4.41 -4.03
C SER A 167 -11.12 4.10 -5.54
N THR A 168 -11.33 5.11 -6.39
CA THR A 168 -11.26 4.96 -7.86
C THR A 168 -9.83 4.96 -8.40
N LEU A 169 -8.85 5.47 -7.64
CA LEU A 169 -7.49 5.70 -8.13
C LEU A 169 -6.86 4.47 -8.82
N PRO A 170 -6.89 3.24 -8.25
CA PRO A 170 -6.20 2.09 -8.86
C PRO A 170 -6.67 1.72 -10.27
N TYR A 171 -7.90 2.11 -10.62
CA TYR A 171 -8.51 1.83 -11.92
C TYR A 171 -8.96 3.10 -12.64
N LEU A 172 -8.51 4.28 -12.19
CA LEU A 172 -8.81 5.55 -12.83
C LEU A 172 -8.36 5.54 -14.30
N HIS A 173 -7.22 4.91 -14.59
CA HIS A 173 -6.74 4.72 -15.96
C HIS A 173 -7.76 4.01 -16.85
N ASP A 174 -8.51 3.01 -16.37
CA ASP A 174 -9.57 2.32 -17.12
C ASP A 174 -10.79 3.20 -17.39
N ILE A 175 -11.05 4.15 -16.48
CA ILE A 175 -12.15 5.10 -16.58
C ILE A 175 -11.85 6.12 -17.67
N ILE A 176 -10.64 6.69 -17.69
CA ILE A 176 -10.32 7.83 -18.57
C ILE A 176 -9.68 7.42 -19.90
N THR A 177 -9.12 6.21 -20.01
CA THR A 177 -8.47 5.73 -21.25
C THR A 177 -9.14 4.47 -21.80
N LEU A 178 -9.06 4.31 -23.11
CA LEU A 178 -9.39 3.08 -23.83
C LEU A 178 -8.20 2.09 -23.80
N ARG A 179 -8.43 0.85 -24.23
CA ARG A 179 -7.41 -0.22 -24.20
C ARG A 179 -6.26 0.01 -25.19
N ASP A 180 -6.51 0.79 -26.24
CA ASP A 180 -5.50 1.27 -27.20
C ASP A 180 -4.69 2.47 -26.66
N ALA A 181 -4.85 2.80 -25.38
CA ALA A 181 -4.23 3.92 -24.67
C ALA A 181 -4.72 5.32 -25.06
N SER A 182 -5.69 5.45 -25.96
CA SER A 182 -6.31 6.74 -26.27
C SER A 182 -7.20 7.24 -25.12
N LEU A 183 -7.36 8.56 -25.02
CA LEU A 183 -8.33 9.17 -24.10
C LEU A 183 -9.76 8.89 -24.55
N ARG A 184 -10.68 8.71 -23.61
CA ARG A 184 -12.11 8.61 -23.94
C ARG A 184 -12.63 9.97 -24.42
N PRO A 185 -13.63 10.00 -25.34
CA PRO A 185 -14.11 11.25 -25.96
C PRO A 185 -14.62 12.33 -24.99
N TRP A 186 -15.13 11.91 -23.82
CA TRP A 186 -15.66 12.84 -22.81
C TRP A 186 -14.57 13.40 -21.88
N VAL A 187 -13.36 12.85 -21.91
CA VAL A 187 -12.25 13.32 -21.06
C VAL A 187 -11.65 14.57 -21.72
N PRO A 188 -11.66 15.73 -21.04
CA PRO A 188 -11.10 16.95 -21.62
C PRO A 188 -9.58 16.80 -21.82
N ILE A 189 -9.09 17.25 -22.98
CA ILE A 189 -7.67 17.29 -23.28
C ILE A 189 -7.08 18.55 -22.65
N ILE A 190 -6.47 18.40 -21.47
CA ILE A 190 -5.89 19.50 -20.68
C ILE A 190 -4.41 19.74 -21.05
N GLY A 191 -3.82 18.90 -21.91
CA GLY A 191 -2.41 19.01 -22.34
C GLY A 191 -1.37 18.41 -21.37
N ILE A 192 -1.82 17.73 -20.31
CA ILE A 192 -0.92 17.05 -19.35
C ILE A 192 -0.11 15.94 -20.05
N GLU A 193 -0.77 15.16 -20.91
CA GLU A 193 -0.11 14.12 -21.69
C GLU A 193 1.02 14.71 -22.54
N SER A 194 0.71 15.73 -23.36
CA SER A 194 1.72 16.41 -24.19
C SER A 194 2.85 17.06 -23.39
N LEU A 195 2.57 17.57 -22.19
CA LEU A 195 3.59 18.17 -21.32
C LEU A 195 4.58 17.12 -20.78
N LEU A 196 4.11 15.90 -20.55
CA LEU A 196 4.89 14.80 -19.98
C LEU A 196 5.50 13.88 -21.04
N THR A 197 5.10 14.02 -22.31
CA THR A 197 5.66 13.23 -23.41
C THR A 197 7.09 13.65 -23.72
N ASN A 198 8.01 12.69 -23.66
CA ASN A 198 9.42 12.80 -24.06
C ASN A 198 9.80 11.66 -25.02
N SER A 199 11.09 11.49 -25.31
CA SER A 199 11.60 10.40 -26.17
C SER A 199 11.23 8.99 -25.69
N ASP A 200 10.99 8.84 -24.39
CA ASP A 200 10.79 7.56 -23.72
C ASP A 200 9.30 7.27 -23.46
N GLY A 201 8.41 8.12 -24.01
CA GLY A 201 6.96 8.05 -23.84
C GLY A 201 6.44 9.12 -22.89
N VAL A 202 5.41 8.83 -22.10
CA VAL A 202 4.77 9.80 -21.19
C VAL A 202 5.29 9.61 -19.77
N GLY A 203 6.13 10.52 -19.30
CA GLY A 203 6.76 10.47 -17.97
C GLY A 203 7.60 9.20 -17.76
N GLY A 204 8.30 8.75 -18.81
CA GLY A 204 9.11 7.51 -18.79
C GLY A 204 8.30 6.21 -18.87
N PHE A 205 7.01 6.28 -19.22
CA PHE A 205 6.20 5.10 -19.53
C PHE A 205 5.82 5.10 -21.00
N TRP A 206 5.69 3.90 -21.58
CA TRP A 206 5.27 3.72 -22.98
C TRP A 206 4.02 4.53 -23.35
N SER A 207 3.02 4.58 -22.46
CA SER A 207 1.74 5.24 -22.74
C SER A 207 1.23 6.05 -21.56
N TYR A 208 0.38 7.05 -21.84
CA TYR A 208 -0.29 7.84 -20.81
C TYR A 208 -1.15 6.97 -19.89
N ARG A 209 -1.84 5.98 -20.45
CA ARG A 209 -2.59 4.97 -19.69
C ARG A 209 -1.73 4.25 -18.66
N SER A 210 -0.53 3.80 -19.05
CA SER A 210 0.42 3.16 -18.15
C SER A 210 0.90 4.13 -17.07
N PHE A 211 1.31 5.35 -17.46
CA PHE A 211 1.71 6.39 -16.51
C PHE A 211 0.67 6.61 -15.41
N ILE A 212 -0.60 6.81 -15.80
CA ILE A 212 -1.70 7.01 -14.84
C ILE A 212 -1.91 5.78 -13.98
N TYR A 213 -1.87 4.58 -14.56
CA TYR A 213 -2.04 3.35 -13.79
C TYR A 213 -1.00 3.25 -12.66
N PHE A 214 0.28 3.43 -12.99
CA PHE A 214 1.36 3.33 -12.01
C PHE A 214 1.31 4.48 -10.98
N LEU A 215 1.10 5.71 -11.43
CA LEU A 215 1.03 6.88 -10.54
C LEU A 215 -0.13 6.74 -9.54
N MET A 216 -1.34 6.43 -10.04
CA MET A 216 -2.54 6.37 -9.20
C MET A 216 -2.52 5.17 -8.26
N LEU A 217 -1.94 4.03 -8.67
CA LEU A 217 -1.74 2.88 -7.78
C LEU A 217 -0.81 3.22 -6.61
N HIS A 218 0.32 3.89 -6.88
CA HIS A 218 1.26 4.27 -5.82
C HIS A 218 0.71 5.39 -4.93
N LEU A 219 -0.02 6.35 -5.51
CA LEU A 219 -0.72 7.37 -4.74
C LEU A 219 -1.79 6.76 -3.83
N TYR A 220 -2.56 5.79 -4.34
CA TYR A 220 -3.54 5.05 -3.55
C TYR A 220 -2.90 4.29 -2.39
N ALA A 221 -1.76 3.64 -2.61
CA ALA A 221 -0.97 3.00 -1.57
C ALA A 221 -0.51 4.02 -0.51
N HIS A 222 0.01 5.16 -0.96
CA HIS A 222 0.48 6.23 -0.08
C HIS A 222 -0.63 6.77 0.82
N LEU A 223 -1.81 7.04 0.26
CA LEU A 223 -2.96 7.56 1.00
C LEU A 223 -3.44 6.58 2.08
N GLY A 224 -3.46 5.26 1.78
CA GLY A 224 -3.80 4.23 2.76
C GLY A 224 -2.88 4.27 3.98
N TRP A 225 -1.57 4.28 3.77
CA TRP A 225 -0.57 4.34 4.85
C TRP A 225 -0.55 5.69 5.57
N LEU A 226 -0.70 6.80 4.84
CA LEU A 226 -0.73 8.14 5.41
C LEU A 226 -1.95 8.31 6.32
N GLY A 227 -3.12 7.88 5.88
CA GLY A 227 -4.33 7.88 6.70
C GLY A 227 -4.19 7.03 7.95
N ALA A 228 -3.59 5.83 7.83
CA ALA A 228 -3.26 5.01 8.98
C ALA A 228 -2.33 5.75 9.96
N PHE A 229 -1.25 6.38 9.48
CA PHE A 229 -0.30 7.12 10.30
C PHE A 229 -0.91 8.33 11.04
N ILE A 230 -1.71 9.14 10.34
CA ILE A 230 -2.36 10.33 10.91
C ILE A 230 -3.32 9.92 12.03
N TYR A 231 -4.21 8.96 11.78
CA TYR A 231 -5.25 8.59 12.74
C TYR A 231 -4.78 7.67 13.87
N TYR A 232 -3.66 6.98 13.68
CA TYR A 232 -2.96 6.32 14.80
C TYR A 232 -2.52 7.35 15.88
N GLY A 233 -2.36 8.63 15.51
CA GLY A 233 -1.94 9.71 16.42
C GLY A 233 -2.86 10.00 17.60
N ALA A 234 -4.17 9.73 17.47
CA ALA A 234 -5.14 10.05 18.52
C ALA A 234 -5.13 9.06 19.71
N ARG A 235 -4.55 7.87 19.55
CA ARG A 235 -4.52 6.83 20.58
C ARG A 235 -3.07 6.45 20.85
N LYS A 236 -2.50 6.90 21.98
CA LYS A 236 -1.12 6.69 22.47
C LYS A 236 -0.63 5.23 22.39
N ARG A 237 -0.43 4.70 21.18
CA ARG A 237 -0.07 3.31 20.92
C ARG A 237 1.38 3.25 20.42
N LYS A 238 2.12 2.29 20.98
CA LYS A 238 3.59 2.23 20.92
C LYS A 238 4.21 2.12 19.51
N PRO A 239 3.66 1.39 18.52
CA PRO A 239 4.35 1.22 17.23
C PRO A 239 4.04 2.33 16.21
N ARG A 240 3.37 3.44 16.60
CA ARG A 240 3.04 4.56 15.69
C ARG A 240 4.22 5.02 14.82
N PRO A 241 5.42 5.28 15.38
CA PRO A 241 6.51 5.85 14.60
C PRO A 241 6.89 4.94 13.42
N PHE A 242 6.76 3.62 13.57
CA PHE A 242 7.09 2.66 12.52
C PHE A 242 6.14 2.71 11.32
N LEU A 243 4.91 3.24 11.46
CA LEU A 243 4.04 3.50 10.30
C LEU A 243 4.59 4.58 9.36
N LEU A 244 5.57 5.37 9.80
CA LEU A 244 6.24 6.35 8.96
C LEU A 244 7.13 5.69 7.90
N VAL A 245 7.62 4.47 8.13
CA VAL A 245 8.43 3.71 7.16
C VAL A 245 7.64 3.46 5.86
N PRO A 246 6.46 2.80 5.88
CA PRO A 246 5.70 2.60 4.64
C PRO A 246 5.17 3.91 4.04
N VAL A 247 4.91 4.94 4.86
CA VAL A 247 4.51 6.28 4.35
C VAL A 247 5.63 6.90 3.52
N ILE A 248 6.88 6.87 4.01
CA ILE A 248 8.01 7.42 3.25
C ILE A 248 8.31 6.57 2.03
N ILE A 249 8.29 5.24 2.12
CA ILE A 249 8.55 4.37 0.98
C ILE A 249 7.51 4.56 -0.13
N SER A 250 6.24 4.65 0.22
CA SER A 250 5.18 4.92 -0.76
C SER A 250 5.29 6.31 -1.38
N LEU A 251 5.60 7.34 -0.58
CA LEU A 251 5.85 8.70 -1.10
C LEU A 251 7.04 8.72 -2.04
N TYR A 252 8.12 8.02 -1.68
CA TYR A 252 9.33 7.91 -2.48
C TYR A 252 9.02 7.31 -3.87
N SER A 253 8.21 6.25 -3.93
CA SER A 253 7.77 5.70 -5.22
C SER A 253 6.93 6.67 -6.04
N VAL A 254 6.03 7.45 -5.40
CA VAL A 254 5.27 8.51 -6.10
C VAL A 254 6.22 9.58 -6.65
N MET A 255 7.22 10.01 -5.88
CA MET A 255 8.21 10.98 -6.32
C MET A 255 9.08 10.46 -7.46
N ILE A 256 9.49 9.19 -7.43
CA ILE A 256 10.21 8.55 -8.55
C ILE A 256 9.40 8.67 -9.84
N ILE A 257 8.09 8.40 -9.79
CA ILE A 257 7.23 8.46 -10.97
C ILE A 257 7.05 9.91 -11.45
N LEU A 258 6.76 10.85 -10.55
CA LEU A 258 6.51 12.25 -10.90
C LEU A 258 7.75 12.96 -11.44
N LEU A 259 8.94 12.60 -10.96
CA LEU A 259 10.21 13.20 -11.38
C LEU A 259 10.89 12.47 -12.54
N ASN A 260 10.23 11.45 -13.10
CA ASN A 260 10.77 10.59 -14.15
C ASN A 260 12.12 9.93 -13.78
N TRP A 261 12.23 9.39 -12.57
CA TRP A 261 13.47 8.76 -12.04
C TRP A 261 13.46 7.23 -12.10
N GLN A 262 12.53 6.62 -12.83
CA GLN A 262 12.30 5.18 -12.89
C GLN A 262 13.52 4.42 -13.41
N GLU A 263 14.23 4.97 -14.39
CA GLU A 263 15.42 4.35 -14.98
C GLU A 263 16.73 4.77 -14.29
N THR A 264 16.65 5.73 -13.38
CA THR A 264 17.83 6.23 -12.67
C THR A 264 18.27 5.27 -11.56
N GLY A 265 19.48 5.48 -11.06
CA GLY A 265 19.99 4.77 -9.89
C GLY A 265 19.06 4.84 -8.67
N PHE A 266 18.25 5.90 -8.52
CA PHE A 266 17.33 6.10 -7.41
C PHE A 266 16.26 5.01 -7.30
N ASN A 267 15.79 4.45 -8.41
CA ASN A 267 14.74 3.43 -8.38
C ASN A 267 15.25 2.02 -7.99
N LYS A 268 16.57 1.84 -7.82
CA LYS A 268 17.17 0.53 -7.49
C LYS A 268 16.63 -0.04 -6.16
N PRO A 269 16.41 -1.36 -6.07
CA PRO A 269 15.85 -1.99 -4.87
C PRO A 269 16.75 -1.79 -3.64
N ASN A 270 18.09 -1.76 -3.84
CA ASN A 270 19.05 -1.52 -2.77
C ASN A 270 18.83 -0.15 -2.11
N ILE A 271 18.49 0.89 -2.87
CA ILE A 271 18.25 2.23 -2.33
C ILE A 271 16.97 2.23 -1.50
N LYS A 272 15.88 1.65 -2.01
CA LYS A 272 14.61 1.50 -1.26
C LYS A 272 14.80 0.69 0.02
N PHE A 273 15.62 -0.35 -0.04
CA PHE A 273 16.01 -1.14 1.13
C PHE A 273 16.81 -0.32 2.14
N TYR A 274 17.81 0.45 1.71
CA TYR A 274 18.58 1.34 2.60
C TYR A 274 17.69 2.39 3.27
N ILE A 275 16.78 3.03 2.52
CA ILE A 275 15.79 3.97 3.08
C ILE A 275 14.96 3.26 4.16
N THR A 276 14.45 2.06 3.87
CA THR A 276 13.65 1.26 4.81
C THR A 276 14.44 0.95 6.09
N LEU A 277 15.69 0.48 5.96
CA LEU A 277 16.54 0.09 7.07
C LEU A 277 16.94 1.30 7.94
N VAL A 278 17.45 2.36 7.32
CA VAL A 278 17.90 3.58 8.02
C VAL A 278 16.75 4.22 8.79
N LEU A 279 15.58 4.38 8.15
CA LEU A 279 14.40 4.91 8.84
C LEU A 279 13.97 4.02 10.00
N SER A 280 13.95 2.70 9.81
CA SER A 280 13.56 1.75 10.86
C SER A 280 14.49 1.83 12.07
N VAL A 281 15.80 1.94 11.84
CA VAL A 281 16.82 2.08 12.89
C VAL A 281 16.66 3.43 13.62
N LEU A 282 16.51 4.54 12.89
CA LEU A 282 16.30 5.86 13.48
C LEU A 282 15.02 5.91 14.33
N LEU A 283 13.93 5.32 13.84
CA LEU A 283 12.66 5.25 14.58
C LEU A 283 12.75 4.33 15.79
N ALA A 284 13.50 3.22 15.70
CA ALA A 284 13.77 2.35 16.82
C ALA A 284 14.58 3.09 17.90
N PHE A 285 15.64 3.80 17.53
CA PHE A 285 16.41 4.63 18.46
C PHE A 285 15.51 5.67 19.14
N ASN A 286 14.75 6.44 18.36
CA ASN A 286 13.82 7.43 18.91
C ASN A 286 12.81 6.76 19.87
N PHE A 287 12.23 5.63 19.48
CA PHE A 287 11.30 4.87 20.32
C PHE A 287 11.91 4.45 21.66
N PHE A 288 13.12 3.86 21.65
CA PHE A 288 13.78 3.38 22.87
C PHE A 288 14.26 4.53 23.78
N PHE A 289 14.78 5.61 23.22
CA PHE A 289 15.26 6.74 24.02
C PHE A 289 14.12 7.59 24.60
N ASN A 290 13.03 7.83 23.85
CA ASN A 290 11.89 8.60 24.39
C ASN A 290 11.08 7.83 25.44
N ASP A 291 10.97 6.50 25.34
CA ASP A 291 10.25 5.70 26.35
C ASP A 291 11.03 5.60 27.67
N LYS A 292 12.37 5.60 27.65
CA LYS A 292 13.20 5.62 28.87
C LYS A 292 12.99 6.88 29.70
N VAL A 293 12.98 8.06 29.07
CA VAL A 293 12.74 9.36 29.75
C VAL A 293 11.38 9.41 30.43
N LYS A 294 10.34 8.85 29.79
CA LYS A 294 8.98 8.78 30.37
C LYS A 294 8.88 7.86 31.58
N ILE A 295 9.61 6.75 31.61
CA ILE A 295 9.61 5.83 32.75
C ILE A 295 10.30 6.49 33.95
N GLN A 296 11.45 7.15 33.71
CA GLN A 296 12.21 7.84 34.75
C GLN A 296 11.38 8.95 35.41
N ASN A 297 10.71 9.80 34.62
CA ASN A 297 9.84 10.87 35.13
C ASN A 297 8.58 10.36 35.87
N LYS A 298 8.13 9.12 35.61
CA LYS A 298 7.00 8.52 36.32
C LYS A 298 7.39 7.95 37.69
N VAL A 299 8.66 7.57 37.85
CA VAL A 299 9.22 7.11 39.12
C VAL A 299 9.48 8.31 40.03
N THR A 300 10.03 9.42 39.51
CA THR A 300 10.28 10.64 40.30
C THR A 300 9.02 11.38 40.76
N ARG A 301 7.89 11.23 40.07
CA ARG A 301 6.60 11.82 40.50
C ARG A 301 5.80 10.96 41.49
N LYS A 302 6.28 9.76 41.80
CA LYS A 302 5.67 8.83 42.77
C LYS A 302 6.43 8.78 44.11
N ILE A 303 7.50 9.55 44.22
CA ILE A 303 8.26 9.84 45.44
C ILE A 303 7.84 11.25 45.85
#